data_AF-A0A0F9N967-F1
#
_entry.id   AF-A0A0F9N967-F1
#
_cell.length_a   1.000
_cell.length_b   1.000
_cell.length_c   1.000
_cell.angle_alpha   90.00
_cell.angle_beta   90.00
_cell.angle_gamma   90.00
#
_symmetry.space_group_name_H-M   'P 1'
#
loop_
_entity.id
_entity.type
_entity.pdbx_description
1 polymer ?
#
loop_
_entity_poly.entity_id
_entity_poly.type
_entity_poly.pdbx_seq_one_letter_code
_entity_poly.pdbx_strand_id
1 'polypeptide(L)'
;MVNGNTDIKVFFGIFIGVILAVVLLGSAANSVFNSTNTFNQTNLTVTAPAINGTLVLPGRSLTGTTPVVRNSTGISLQNAGVFVTDGLVNGAQTVFLQVNDSGFPNNGTSVNATYFFIPDGFVPGAGGTILKLVVLFGALAVLFFVVMKVIKEGSMKNFLKK
;
A
#
# COMPACT_ATOMS: atom_id res chain seq x y z
N MET A 1 31.52 -32.04 19.92
CA MET A 1 31.64 -30.88 20.82
C MET A 1 31.20 -29.64 20.06
N VAL A 2 30.16 -28.95 20.56
CA VAL A 2 29.70 -27.65 20.09
C VAL A 2 30.77 -26.64 20.49
N ASN A 3 31.40 -25.97 19.52
CA ASN A 3 32.38 -24.92 19.81
C ASN A 3 31.58 -23.66 20.12
N GLY A 4 31.17 -23.48 21.38
CA GLY A 4 30.24 -22.42 21.79
C GLY A 4 30.64 -21.03 21.28
N ASN A 5 31.94 -20.75 21.14
CA ASN A 5 32.43 -19.47 20.63
C ASN A 5 32.23 -19.27 19.12
N THR A 6 32.16 -20.35 18.34
CA THR A 6 31.84 -20.32 16.90
C THR A 6 30.33 -20.28 16.69
N ASP A 7 29.58 -21.13 17.41
CA ASP A 7 28.13 -21.20 17.27
C ASP A 7 27.46 -19.87 17.69
N ILE A 8 27.91 -19.23 18.78
CA ILE A 8 27.41 -17.90 19.20
C ILE A 8 27.65 -16.84 18.12
N LYS A 9 28.82 -16.84 17.45
CA LYS A 9 29.12 -15.88 16.37
C LYS A 9 28.22 -16.09 15.15
N VAL A 10 27.90 -17.34 14.84
CA VAL A 10 26.95 -17.69 13.75
C VAL A 10 25.55 -17.20 14.09
N PHE A 11 25.08 -17.44 15.32
CA PHE A 11 23.78 -16.96 15.77
C PHE A 11 23.69 -15.44 15.72
N PHE A 12 24.70 -14.72 16.22
CA PHE A 12 24.73 -13.25 16.13
C PHE A 12 24.79 -12.74 14.68
N GLY A 13 25.58 -13.39 13.81
CA GLY A 13 25.66 -13.04 12.39
C GLY A 13 24.34 -13.24 11.63
N ILE A 14 23.62 -14.32 11.92
CA ILE A 14 22.28 -14.57 11.37
C ILE A 14 21.30 -13.54 11.91
N PHE A 15 21.32 -13.27 13.22
CA PHE A 15 20.40 -12.32 13.85
C PHE A 15 20.52 -10.91 13.26
N ILE A 16 21.74 -10.40 13.12
CA ILE A 16 21.99 -9.09 12.52
C ILE A 16 21.60 -9.09 11.03
N GLY A 17 21.99 -10.13 10.29
CA GLY A 17 21.68 -10.23 8.86
C GLY A 17 20.17 -10.28 8.57
N VAL A 18 19.41 -11.01 9.39
CA VAL A 18 17.94 -11.10 9.27
C VAL A 18 17.26 -9.78 9.65
N ILE A 19 17.71 -9.09 10.71
CA ILE A 19 17.12 -7.79 11.07
C ILE A 19 17.32 -6.78 9.94
N LEU A 20 18.54 -6.66 9.41
CA LEU A 20 18.83 -5.75 8.30
C LEU A 20 18.00 -6.10 7.06
N ALA A 21 17.88 -7.39 6.76
CA ALA A 21 17.07 -7.87 5.66
C ALA A 21 15.58 -7.52 5.83
N VAL A 22 15.00 -7.74 7.01
CA VAL A 22 13.58 -7.46 7.28
C VAL A 22 13.29 -5.96 7.17
N VAL A 23 14.17 -5.10 7.70
CA VAL A 23 13.98 -3.64 7.63
C VAL A 23 14.05 -3.13 6.18
N LEU A 24 15.02 -3.62 5.40
CA LEU A 24 15.19 -3.22 4.00
C LEU A 24 14.07 -3.79 3.10
N LEU A 25 13.74 -5.07 3.25
CA LEU A 25 12.69 -5.72 2.47
C LEU A 25 11.30 -5.24 2.87
N GLY A 26 11.06 -4.90 4.14
CA GLY A 26 9.78 -4.39 4.62
C GLY A 26 9.40 -3.07 3.94
N SER A 27 10.33 -2.12 3.87
CA SER A 27 10.08 -0.84 3.20
C SER A 27 9.87 -1.02 1.68
N ALA A 28 10.68 -1.87 1.04
CA ALA A 28 10.49 -2.21 -0.37
C ALA A 28 9.14 -2.90 -0.63
N ALA A 29 8.78 -3.89 0.19
CA ALA A 29 7.52 -4.63 0.07
C ALA A 29 6.31 -3.71 0.20
N ASN A 30 6.32 -2.77 1.16
CA ASN A 30 5.25 -1.79 1.30
C ASN A 30 5.13 -0.88 0.07
N SER A 31 6.26 -0.42 -0.47
CA SER A 31 6.26 0.39 -1.69
C SER A 31 5.68 -0.39 -2.88
N VAL A 32 6.09 -1.65 -3.06
CA VAL A 32 5.56 -2.52 -4.12
C VAL A 32 4.08 -2.82 -3.93
N PHE A 33 3.65 -3.10 -2.69
CA PHE A 33 2.25 -3.37 -2.39
C PHE A 33 1.37 -2.18 -2.71
N ASN A 34 1.79 -0.98 -2.29
CA ASN A 34 1.06 0.26 -2.59
C ASN A 34 1.08 0.57 -4.10
N SER A 35 2.18 0.30 -4.80
CA SER A 35 2.31 0.64 -6.22
C SER A 35 1.64 -0.36 -7.18
N THR A 36 1.11 -1.47 -6.68
CA THR A 36 0.58 -2.55 -7.54
C THR A 36 -0.83 -3.02 -7.20
N ASN A 37 -1.44 -2.48 -6.14
CA ASN A 37 -2.79 -2.81 -5.74
C ASN A 37 -3.71 -1.59 -5.84
N THR A 38 -4.99 -1.89 -6.01
CA THR A 38 -6.07 -0.91 -5.86
C THR A 38 -6.58 -0.94 -4.43
N PHE A 39 -6.96 0.21 -3.91
CA PHE A 39 -7.45 0.35 -2.55
C PHE A 39 -8.94 0.70 -2.54
N ASN A 40 -9.60 0.34 -1.46
CA ASN A 40 -10.99 0.71 -1.21
C ASN A 40 -11.02 1.66 -0.02
N GLN A 41 -11.61 2.83 -0.22
CA GLN A 41 -11.93 3.73 0.87
C GLN A 41 -13.40 3.55 1.23
N THR A 42 -13.70 3.18 2.46
CA THR A 42 -15.07 3.01 2.95
C THR A 42 -15.41 4.09 3.98
N ASN A 43 -16.59 4.69 3.81
CA ASN A 43 -17.15 5.70 4.72
C ASN A 43 -16.18 6.83 5.11
N LEU A 44 -15.36 7.31 4.18
CA LEU A 44 -14.49 8.46 4.44
C LEU A 44 -15.35 9.69 4.68
N THR A 45 -15.29 10.20 5.90
CA THR A 45 -15.98 11.42 6.32
C THR A 45 -15.18 12.63 5.84
N VAL A 46 -15.74 13.41 4.91
CA VAL A 46 -15.17 14.65 4.42
C VAL A 46 -16.18 15.78 4.47
N THR A 47 -15.70 17.01 4.62
CA THR A 47 -16.55 18.20 4.51
C THR A 47 -16.78 18.51 3.04
N ALA A 48 -18.04 18.52 2.59
CA ALA A 48 -18.34 18.85 1.20
C ALA A 48 -17.87 20.28 0.87
N PRO A 49 -17.20 20.49 -0.29
CA PRO A 49 -16.80 21.81 -0.73
C PRO A 49 -18.03 22.67 -1.09
N ALA A 50 -17.80 23.97 -1.33
CA ALA A 50 -18.84 24.86 -1.85
C ALA A 50 -19.37 24.38 -3.21
N ILE A 51 -20.53 24.89 -3.61
CA ILE A 51 -21.12 24.65 -4.95
C ILE A 51 -20.09 25.03 -6.02
N ASN A 52 -19.94 24.19 -7.04
CA ASN A 52 -18.91 24.26 -8.09
C ASN A 52 -17.46 24.15 -7.57
N GLY A 53 -17.28 23.75 -6.31
CA GLY A 53 -16.00 23.47 -5.70
C GLY A 53 -15.59 22.00 -5.81
N THR A 54 -14.29 21.77 -5.65
CA THR A 54 -13.68 20.43 -5.61
C THR A 54 -12.87 20.26 -4.34
N LEU A 55 -12.95 19.09 -3.71
CA LEU A 55 -12.09 18.67 -2.61
C LEU A 55 -11.25 17.48 -3.04
N VAL A 56 -9.92 17.59 -2.88
CA VAL A 56 -8.99 16.50 -3.20
C VAL A 56 -9.18 15.35 -2.21
N LEU A 57 -9.29 14.13 -2.73
CA LEU A 57 -9.41 12.90 -1.96
C LEU A 57 -8.15 12.04 -2.17
N PRO A 58 -7.83 11.12 -1.23
CA PRO A 58 -6.74 10.18 -1.42
C PRO A 58 -6.95 9.32 -2.67
N GLY A 59 -5.93 9.25 -3.52
CA GLY A 59 -5.89 8.42 -4.73
C GLY A 59 -5.69 9.22 -6.01
N ARG A 60 -5.13 8.56 -7.02
CA ARG A 60 -4.82 9.12 -8.33
C ARG A 60 -6.00 9.03 -9.29
N SER A 61 -6.65 7.87 -9.34
CA SER A 61 -7.70 7.58 -10.32
C SER A 61 -8.71 6.59 -9.76
N LEU A 62 -9.95 6.69 -10.20
CA LEU A 62 -11.01 5.78 -9.80
C LEU A 62 -10.92 4.46 -10.55
N THR A 63 -11.33 3.38 -9.90
CA THR A 63 -11.37 2.04 -10.50
C THR A 63 -12.55 1.26 -9.94
N GLY A 64 -12.99 0.20 -10.62
CA GLY A 64 -14.03 -0.69 -10.10
C GLY A 64 -15.43 -0.08 -10.06
N THR A 65 -16.13 -0.25 -8.94
CA THR A 65 -17.54 0.11 -8.79
C THR A 65 -17.75 1.63 -8.72
N THR A 66 -18.92 2.08 -9.14
CA THR A 66 -19.34 3.48 -9.06
C THR A 66 -19.17 4.02 -7.63
N PRO A 67 -18.48 5.17 -7.46
CA PRO A 67 -18.35 5.81 -6.15
C PRO A 67 -19.70 6.12 -5.54
N VAL A 68 -19.80 5.98 -4.21
CA VAL A 68 -21.03 6.27 -3.47
C VAL A 68 -20.76 7.39 -2.48
N VAL A 69 -21.54 8.47 -2.60
CA VAL A 69 -21.53 9.58 -1.65
C VAL A 69 -22.85 9.59 -0.89
N ARG A 70 -22.76 9.62 0.45
CA ARG A 70 -23.91 9.66 1.35
C ARG A 70 -23.78 10.79 2.36
N ASN A 71 -24.90 11.26 2.91
CA ASN A 71 -24.90 12.12 4.08
C ASN A 71 -24.81 11.29 5.39
N SER A 72 -24.83 11.97 6.53
CA SER A 72 -24.84 11.36 7.87
C SER A 72 -26.05 10.45 8.15
N THR A 73 -27.15 10.59 7.42
CA THR A 73 -28.34 9.73 7.54
C THR A 73 -28.34 8.55 6.56
N GLY A 74 -27.26 8.39 5.77
CA GLY A 74 -27.11 7.28 4.82
C GLY A 74 -27.81 7.46 3.48
N ILE A 75 -28.37 8.64 3.19
CA ILE A 75 -29.05 8.98 1.93
C ILE A 75 -28.00 9.28 0.85
N SER A 76 -28.18 8.73 -0.36
CA SER A 76 -27.29 9.02 -1.49
C SER A 76 -27.41 10.47 -1.94
N LEU A 77 -26.26 11.15 -2.05
CA LEU A 77 -26.17 12.55 -2.48
C LEU A 77 -25.82 12.71 -3.97
N GLN A 78 -25.63 11.61 -4.70
CA GLN A 78 -25.31 11.63 -6.13
C GLN A 78 -26.41 12.32 -6.93
N ASN A 79 -27.68 11.96 -6.69
CA ASN A 79 -28.82 12.62 -7.34
C ASN A 79 -29.01 14.07 -6.87
N ALA A 80 -28.36 14.45 -5.77
CA ALA A 80 -28.37 15.80 -5.21
C ALA A 80 -27.12 16.60 -5.63
N GLY A 81 -26.41 16.17 -6.68
CA GLY A 81 -25.34 16.95 -7.29
C GLY A 81 -23.95 16.78 -6.68
N VAL A 82 -23.75 15.82 -5.78
CA VAL A 82 -22.46 15.56 -5.11
C VAL A 82 -21.85 14.25 -5.61
N PHE A 83 -20.67 14.31 -6.23
CA PHE A 83 -20.05 13.17 -6.89
C PHE A 83 -18.58 13.05 -6.52
N VAL A 84 -18.08 11.82 -6.44
CA VAL A 84 -16.64 11.54 -6.46
C VAL A 84 -16.27 11.19 -7.89
N THR A 85 -15.26 11.89 -8.42
CA THR A 85 -14.75 11.68 -9.77
C THR A 85 -13.22 11.80 -9.75
N ASP A 86 -12.58 11.52 -10.87
CA ASP A 86 -11.14 11.68 -11.04
C ASP A 86 -10.81 12.51 -12.27
N GLY A 87 -9.68 13.20 -12.22
CA GLY A 87 -9.28 14.15 -13.25
C GLY A 87 -8.09 14.98 -12.82
N LEU A 88 -7.75 16.02 -13.59
CA LEU A 88 -6.62 16.88 -13.28
C LEU A 88 -7.02 17.98 -12.31
N VAL A 89 -6.39 18.00 -11.13
CA VAL A 89 -6.47 19.12 -10.18
C VAL A 89 -5.05 19.62 -9.98
N ASN A 90 -4.81 20.91 -10.24
CA ASN A 90 -3.48 21.53 -10.16
C ASN A 90 -2.38 20.80 -10.97
N GLY A 91 -2.76 20.22 -12.12
CA GLY A 91 -1.83 19.53 -13.02
C GLY A 91 -1.48 18.08 -12.64
N ALA A 92 -2.00 17.56 -11.53
CA ALA A 92 -1.88 16.15 -11.16
C ALA A 92 -3.21 15.42 -11.33
N GLN A 93 -3.17 14.18 -11.83
CA GLN A 93 -4.35 13.32 -11.84
C GLN A 93 -4.67 12.90 -10.41
N THR A 94 -5.87 13.22 -9.92
CA THR A 94 -6.30 12.92 -8.57
C THR A 94 -7.76 12.54 -8.54
N VAL A 95 -8.15 11.76 -7.53
CA VAL A 95 -9.55 11.60 -7.14
C VAL A 95 -9.98 12.83 -6.37
N PHE A 96 -11.18 13.34 -6.66
CA PHE A 96 -11.75 14.48 -5.96
C PHE A 96 -13.27 14.36 -5.81
N LEU A 97 -13.78 14.96 -4.73
CA LEU A 97 -15.19 15.20 -4.54
C LEU A 97 -15.57 16.51 -5.22
N GLN A 98 -16.57 16.48 -6.08
CA GLN A 98 -17.12 17.66 -6.76
C GLN A 98 -18.58 17.86 -6.37
N VAL A 99 -18.96 19.12 -6.17
CA VAL A 99 -20.36 19.54 -6.01
C VAL A 99 -20.74 20.37 -7.23
N ASN A 100 -21.74 19.95 -7.98
CA ASN A 100 -22.20 20.68 -9.17
C ASN A 100 -23.17 21.82 -8.82
N ASP A 101 -23.63 22.58 -9.82
CA ASP A 101 -24.50 23.75 -9.64
C ASP A 101 -25.91 23.40 -9.11
N SER A 102 -26.37 22.17 -9.35
CA SER A 102 -27.58 21.61 -8.74
C SER A 102 -27.34 21.03 -7.34
N GLY A 103 -26.12 21.18 -6.83
CA GLY A 103 -25.69 20.68 -5.54
C GLY A 103 -26.59 21.20 -4.44
N PHE A 104 -27.08 20.30 -3.59
CA PHE A 104 -27.77 20.70 -2.37
C PHE A 104 -26.92 21.75 -1.63
N PRO A 105 -27.49 22.84 -1.08
CA PRO A 105 -26.73 23.88 -0.38
C PRO A 105 -26.17 23.30 0.93
N ASN A 106 -25.08 22.56 0.81
CA ASN A 106 -24.47 21.73 1.83
C ASN A 106 -23.02 22.16 2.10
N ASN A 107 -22.69 23.41 1.77
CA ASN A 107 -21.40 24.03 2.04
C ASN A 107 -21.03 23.84 3.52
N GLY A 108 -20.03 23.00 3.81
CA GLY A 108 -19.61 22.72 5.18
C GLY A 108 -20.30 21.53 5.87
N THR A 109 -21.20 20.80 5.21
CA THR A 109 -21.79 19.57 5.79
C THR A 109 -20.90 18.36 5.55
N SER A 110 -20.89 17.46 6.53
CA SER A 110 -20.13 16.23 6.49
C SER A 110 -20.80 15.18 5.59
N VAL A 111 -20.04 14.62 4.65
CA VAL A 111 -20.47 13.57 3.74
C VAL A 111 -19.54 12.35 3.86
N ASN A 112 -20.10 11.18 3.65
CA ASN A 112 -19.38 9.91 3.65
C ASN A 112 -19.18 9.45 2.20
N ALA A 113 -17.93 9.37 1.77
CA ALA A 113 -17.55 8.86 0.47
C ALA A 113 -17.05 7.41 0.58
N THR A 114 -17.50 6.55 -0.33
CA THR A 114 -16.98 5.20 -0.53
C THR A 114 -16.59 5.02 -1.98
N TYR A 115 -15.34 4.67 -2.24
CA TYR A 115 -14.81 4.56 -3.60
C TYR A 115 -13.58 3.66 -3.66
N PHE A 116 -13.37 3.07 -4.82
CA PHE A 116 -12.17 2.30 -5.13
C PHE A 116 -11.24 3.18 -5.96
N PHE A 117 -9.95 3.14 -5.62
CA PHE A 117 -8.96 4.00 -6.26
C PHE A 117 -7.64 3.29 -6.52
N ILE A 118 -6.95 3.82 -7.50
CA ILE A 118 -5.55 3.57 -7.78
C ILE A 118 -4.74 4.61 -7.00
N PRO A 119 -3.76 4.20 -6.17
CA PRO A 119 -2.96 5.12 -5.37
C PRO A 119 -1.94 5.89 -6.23
N ASP A 120 -1.36 6.93 -5.63
CA ASP A 120 -0.22 7.63 -6.22
C ASP A 120 0.98 6.69 -6.35
N GLY A 121 1.71 6.80 -7.47
CA GLY A 121 2.84 5.91 -7.76
C GLY A 121 2.45 4.52 -8.29
N PHE A 122 1.17 4.26 -8.59
CA PHE A 122 0.77 2.99 -9.19
C PHE A 122 1.43 2.74 -10.56
N VAL A 123 2.06 1.58 -10.69
CA VAL A 123 2.74 1.12 -11.90
C VAL A 123 1.91 0.01 -12.55
N PRO A 124 1.16 0.29 -13.62
CA PRO A 124 0.37 -0.73 -14.30
C PRO A 124 1.26 -1.73 -15.06
N GLY A 125 0.74 -2.95 -15.24
CA GLY A 125 1.30 -3.94 -16.15
C GLY A 125 2.65 -4.53 -15.71
N ALA A 126 3.55 -4.73 -16.66
CA ALA A 126 4.82 -5.46 -16.46
C ALA A 126 5.73 -4.82 -15.40
N GLY A 127 5.71 -3.49 -15.26
CA GLY A 127 6.49 -2.78 -14.24
C GLY A 127 6.12 -3.17 -12.82
N GLY A 128 4.82 -3.33 -12.54
CA GLY A 128 4.33 -3.79 -11.24
C GLY A 128 4.73 -5.25 -10.95
N THR A 129 4.72 -6.11 -11.97
CA THR A 129 5.17 -7.50 -11.85
C THR A 129 6.67 -7.60 -11.55
N ILE A 130 7.49 -6.77 -12.18
CA ILE A 130 8.94 -6.71 -11.93
C ILE A 130 9.21 -6.31 -10.48
N LEU A 131 8.51 -5.29 -9.98
CA LEU A 131 8.63 -4.86 -8.57
C LEU A 131 8.30 -5.99 -7.59
N LYS A 132 7.25 -6.78 -7.84
CA LYS A 132 6.92 -7.98 -7.04
C LYS A 132 8.01 -9.04 -7.10
N LEU A 133 8.62 -9.27 -8.27
CA LEU A 133 9.73 -10.20 -8.43
C LEU A 133 10.97 -9.78 -7.65
N VAL A 134 11.29 -8.48 -7.59
CA VAL A 134 12.43 -7.96 -6.81
C VAL A 134 12.28 -8.29 -5.33
N VAL A 135 11.10 -8.09 -4.76
CA VAL A 135 10.81 -8.44 -3.36
C VAL A 135 10.91 -9.96 -3.14
N LEU A 136 10.41 -10.76 -4.09
CA LEU A 136 10.49 -12.22 -4.02
C LEU A 136 11.94 -12.72 -4.05
N PHE A 137 12.76 -12.26 -5.00
CA PHE A 137 14.17 -12.66 -5.09
C PHE A 137 14.99 -12.14 -3.91
N GLY A 138 14.68 -10.94 -3.39
CA GLY A 138 15.31 -10.41 -2.19
C GLY A 138 15.01 -11.27 -0.95
N ALA A 139 13.75 -11.68 -0.76
CA ALA A 139 13.38 -12.61 0.31
C ALA A 139 14.07 -13.98 0.16
N LEU A 140 14.17 -14.49 -1.08
CA LEU A 140 14.86 -15.75 -1.38
C LEU A 140 16.37 -15.67 -1.06
N ALA A 141 17.02 -14.56 -1.39
CA ALA A 141 18.44 -14.34 -1.12
C ALA A 141 18.74 -14.36 0.39
N VAL A 142 17.85 -13.80 1.20
CA VAL A 142 17.98 -13.82 2.67
C VAL A 142 17.82 -15.24 3.20
N LEU A 143 16.86 -16.01 2.69
CA LEU A 143 16.71 -17.42 3.04
C LEU A 143 17.99 -18.21 2.70
N PHE A 144 18.53 -18.04 1.49
CA PHE A 144 19.78 -18.66 1.09
C PHE A 144 20.96 -18.26 1.97
N PHE A 145 21.06 -16.98 2.35
CA PHE A 145 22.10 -16.50 3.27
C PHE A 145 22.04 -17.23 4.62
N VAL A 146 20.86 -17.34 5.22
CA VAL A 146 20.66 -18.03 6.50
C VAL A 146 21.03 -19.51 6.36
N VAL A 147 20.51 -20.20 5.34
CA VAL A 147 20.80 -21.62 5.09
C VAL A 147 22.30 -21.85 4.90
N MET A 148 22.96 -21.05 4.07
CA MET A 148 24.40 -21.17 3.83
C MET A 148 25.23 -20.92 5.08
N LYS A 149 24.85 -19.94 5.91
CA LYS A 149 25.52 -19.67 7.19
C LYS A 149 25.38 -20.84 8.15
N VAL A 150 24.19 -21.41 8.27
CA VAL A 150 23.93 -22.59 9.12
C VAL A 150 24.68 -23.83 8.62
N ILE A 151 24.72 -24.08 7.31
CA ILE A 151 25.43 -25.26 6.74
C ILE A 151 26.95 -25.12 6.87
N LYS A 152 27.50 -23.94 6.58
CA LYS A 152 28.95 -23.71 6.51
C LYS A 152 29.60 -23.62 7.89
N GLU A 153 28.90 -23.01 8.85
CA GLU A 153 29.46 -22.63 10.15
C GLU A 153 28.73 -23.28 11.34
N GLY A 154 27.53 -23.85 11.14
CA GLY A 154 26.77 -24.52 12.20
C GLY A 154 27.05 -26.02 12.35
N SER A 155 26.57 -26.56 13.47
CA SER A 155 26.65 -27.96 13.92
C SER A 155 26.30 -29.05 12.88
N MET A 156 25.61 -28.72 11.77
CA MET A 156 25.31 -29.69 10.70
C MET A 156 26.55 -30.31 10.05
N LYS A 157 27.68 -29.59 10.03
CA LYS A 157 28.97 -30.14 9.55
C LYS A 157 29.49 -31.27 10.44
N ASN A 158 29.07 -31.31 11.71
CA ASN A 158 29.40 -32.37 12.67
C ASN A 158 28.38 -33.51 12.67
N PHE A 159 27.18 -33.32 12.11
CA PHE A 159 26.17 -34.37 11.91
C PHE A 159 26.37 -35.14 10.59
N LEU A 160 26.78 -34.46 9.51
CA LEU A 160 27.08 -35.09 8.21
C LEU A 160 28.43 -35.82 8.15
N LYS A 161 29.28 -35.65 9.18
CA LYS A 161 30.59 -36.30 9.30
C LYS A 161 30.61 -37.46 10.30
N LYS A 162 29.45 -37.86 10.82
CA LYS A 162 29.28 -39.11 11.57
C LYS A 162 28.71 -40.18 10.66
#